data_AF-A0A9X4X7Z9-F1
#
_entry.id   AF-A0A9X4X7Z9-F1
#
_cell.length_a   1.000
_cell.length_b   1.000
_cell.length_c   1.000
_cell.angle_alpha   90.00
_cell.angle_beta   90.00
_cell.angle_gamma   90.00
#
_symmetry.space_group_name_H-M   'P 1'
#
loop_
_entity.id
_entity.type
_entity.pdbx_description
1 polymer ?
#
loop_
_entity_poly.entity_id
_entity_poly.type
_entity_poly.pdbx_seq_one_letter_code
_entity_poly.pdbx_strand_id
1 'polypeptide(L)'
;MEFTFEKVQRIEDANIYRVSNITDIYETDLFDDYNRNVDNLSLLVQERINQFIVHVDKSEEKNVKEEIESKNISYTVFDSGRRNIFFVFDSIPRTEVSYIIKYFYGVSIENTFAIISLGNSVGIKLEEINQSKLMKCLMGECVVPQIELVPSSACAFIQYDGALLTIASNNFDIYAT
;
A
#
# COMPACT_ATOMS: atom_id res chain seq x y z
N MET A 1 -15.13 -12.52 7.73
CA MET A 1 -13.91 -12.50 6.91
C MET A 1 -13.52 -13.94 6.65
N GLU A 2 -13.21 -14.28 5.40
CA GLU A 2 -12.88 -15.61 4.88
C GLU A 2 -11.38 -15.79 4.61
N PHE A 3 -10.59 -14.72 4.58
CA PHE A 3 -9.13 -14.82 4.51
C PHE A 3 -8.59 -15.66 5.67
N THR A 4 -7.67 -16.57 5.34
CA THR A 4 -7.01 -17.46 6.30
C THR A 4 -5.54 -17.12 6.30
N PHE A 5 -5.14 -16.31 7.28
CA PHE A 5 -3.76 -15.84 7.37
C PHE A 5 -2.84 -16.88 7.99
N GLU A 6 -1.70 -17.08 7.37
CA GLU A 6 -0.55 -17.79 7.92
C GLU A 6 0.48 -16.79 8.45
N LYS A 7 1.13 -17.13 9.56
CA LYS A 7 2.19 -16.29 10.11
C LYS A 7 3.53 -16.69 9.50
N VAL A 8 4.22 -15.73 8.89
CA VAL A 8 5.52 -15.94 8.25
C VAL A 8 6.63 -15.17 8.96
N GLN A 9 7.89 -15.48 8.64
CA GLN A 9 9.05 -14.93 9.33
C GLN A 9 9.63 -13.67 8.67
N ARG A 10 9.37 -13.46 7.38
CA ARG A 10 9.96 -12.37 6.59
C ARG A 10 9.06 -11.99 5.43
N ILE A 11 9.16 -10.75 4.99
CA ILE A 11 8.61 -10.27 3.72
C ILE A 11 9.58 -10.70 2.61
N GLU A 12 9.09 -11.38 1.57
CA GLU A 12 9.95 -11.88 0.49
C GLU A 12 10.64 -10.75 -0.29
N ASP A 13 9.94 -9.65 -0.55
CA ASP A 13 10.48 -8.47 -1.25
C ASP A 13 10.71 -7.26 -0.32
N ALA A 14 11.50 -7.48 0.72
CA ALA A 14 11.82 -6.45 1.70
C ALA A 14 12.63 -5.25 1.14
N ASN A 15 13.16 -5.36 -0.09
CA ASN A 15 13.84 -4.26 -0.76
C ASN A 15 12.86 -3.23 -1.32
N ILE A 16 11.68 -3.69 -1.76
CA ILE A 16 10.58 -2.87 -2.25
C ILE A 16 9.67 -2.47 -1.08
N TYR A 17 9.23 -3.43 -0.27
CA TYR A 17 8.36 -3.21 0.88
C TYR A 17 9.20 -3.00 2.15
N ARG A 18 9.76 -1.80 2.31
CA ARG A 18 10.65 -1.44 3.41
C ARG A 18 9.89 -1.07 4.68
N VAL A 19 9.34 -2.08 5.35
CA VAL A 19 8.61 -1.91 6.62
C VAL A 19 9.51 -2.31 7.80
N SER A 20 9.58 -1.47 8.84
CA SER A 20 10.36 -1.71 10.06
C SER A 20 9.49 -1.73 11.32
N ASN A 21 10.10 -2.14 12.45
CA ASN A 21 9.43 -2.35 13.75
C ASN A 21 8.29 -3.38 13.71
N ILE A 22 8.46 -4.44 12.91
CA ILE A 22 7.47 -5.51 12.74
C ILE A 22 7.55 -6.48 13.92
N THR A 23 6.40 -6.82 14.51
CA THR A 23 6.26 -7.93 15.46
C THR A 23 5.81 -9.21 14.77
N ASP A 24 4.91 -9.09 13.80
CA ASP A 24 4.25 -10.21 13.14
C ASP A 24 4.05 -9.93 11.65
N ILE A 25 4.18 -10.95 10.82
CA ILE A 25 3.88 -10.89 9.38
C ILE A 25 2.85 -11.97 9.08
N TYR A 26 1.80 -11.58 8.37
CA TYR A 26 0.69 -12.44 8.01
C TYR A 26 0.52 -12.46 6.50
N GLU A 27 0.30 -13.63 5.93
CA GLU A 27 0.09 -13.81 4.50
C GLU A 27 -1.17 -14.64 4.25
N THR A 28 -1.92 -14.32 3.20
CA THR A 28 -3.05 -15.12 2.72
C THR A 28 -3.10 -15.04 1.21
N ASP A 29 -3.40 -16.17 0.58
CA ASP A 29 -3.74 -16.18 -0.84
C ASP A 29 -5.06 -15.43 -1.05
N LEU A 30 -5.11 -14.67 -2.14
CA LEU A 30 -6.31 -14.03 -2.63
C LEU A 30 -7.08 -15.00 -3.54
N PHE A 31 -8.39 -14.83 -3.61
CA PHE A 31 -9.27 -15.68 -4.40
C PHE A 31 -9.21 -15.30 -5.89
N ASP A 32 -9.61 -16.19 -6.79
CA ASP A 32 -9.82 -15.85 -8.22
C ASP A 32 -11.02 -14.90 -8.43
N ASP A 33 -11.85 -14.68 -7.40
CA ASP A 33 -13.05 -13.84 -7.46
C ASP A 33 -12.78 -12.43 -6.93
N TYR A 34 -12.90 -11.44 -7.84
CA TYR A 34 -12.72 -10.01 -7.53
C TYR A 34 -13.61 -9.53 -6.39
N ASN A 35 -14.92 -9.84 -6.43
CA ASN A 35 -15.86 -9.30 -5.44
C ASN A 35 -15.60 -9.91 -4.08
N ARG A 36 -15.31 -11.21 -4.03
CA ARG A 36 -14.94 -11.91 -2.80
C ARG A 36 -13.68 -11.30 -2.16
N ASN A 37 -12.67 -10.95 -2.95
CA ASN A 37 -11.48 -10.27 -2.43
C ASN A 37 -11.81 -8.87 -1.92
N VAL A 38 -12.57 -8.06 -2.66
CA VAL A 38 -12.96 -6.72 -2.24
C VAL A 38 -13.82 -6.75 -0.97
N ASP A 39 -14.74 -7.70 -0.83
CA ASP A 39 -15.57 -7.85 0.36
C ASP A 39 -14.72 -8.21 1.58
N ASN A 40 -13.75 -9.12 1.42
CA ASN A 40 -12.84 -9.50 2.50
C ASN A 40 -11.87 -8.39 2.88
N LEU A 41 -11.31 -7.68 1.90
CA LEU A 41 -10.52 -6.47 2.14
C LEU A 41 -11.35 -5.39 2.84
N SER A 42 -12.63 -5.24 2.50
CA SER A 42 -13.51 -4.27 3.17
C SER A 42 -13.67 -4.61 4.65
N LEU A 43 -13.88 -5.87 5.00
CA LEU A 43 -13.94 -6.30 6.40
C LEU A 43 -12.63 -6.03 7.15
N LEU A 44 -11.48 -6.20 6.49
CA LEU A 44 -10.17 -5.95 7.06
C LEU A 44 -9.85 -4.45 7.23
N VAL A 45 -10.29 -3.60 6.30
CA VAL A 45 -9.76 -2.24 6.13
C VAL A 45 -10.75 -1.14 6.54
N GLN A 46 -12.06 -1.34 6.35
CA GLN A 46 -13.06 -0.26 6.25
C GLN A 46 -13.07 0.74 7.43
N GLU A 47 -12.89 0.26 8.66
CA GLU A 47 -12.87 1.11 9.87
C GLU A 47 -11.47 1.29 10.45
N ARG A 48 -10.46 0.71 9.80
CA ARG A 48 -9.09 0.59 10.31
C ARG A 48 -8.08 1.36 9.48
N ILE A 49 -8.44 1.78 8.27
CA ILE A 49 -7.56 2.52 7.38
C ILE A 49 -7.14 3.87 7.97
N ASN A 50 -5.86 4.16 7.90
CA ASN A 50 -5.28 5.44 8.29
C ASN A 50 -4.72 6.18 7.08
N GLN A 51 -3.81 5.54 6.35
CA GLN A 51 -3.12 6.11 5.19
C GLN A 51 -3.14 5.14 4.02
N PHE A 52 -3.02 5.66 2.81
CA PHE A 52 -2.83 4.87 1.60
C PHE A 52 -1.70 5.46 0.76
N ILE A 53 -0.83 4.61 0.25
CA ILE A 53 0.26 4.99 -0.64
C ILE A 53 0.07 4.26 -1.95
N VAL A 54 0.19 4.98 -3.06
CA VAL A 54 0.17 4.37 -4.39
C VAL A 54 1.25 4.99 -5.26
N HIS A 55 1.93 4.15 -6.02
CA HIS A 55 2.85 4.54 -7.06
C HIS A 55 2.08 4.85 -8.34
N VAL A 56 2.40 5.97 -8.99
CA VAL A 56 1.69 6.47 -10.17
C VAL A 56 2.70 6.86 -11.24
N ASP A 57 2.44 6.47 -12.49
CA ASP A 57 3.24 6.94 -13.62
C ASP A 57 3.02 8.44 -13.86
N LYS A 58 4.03 9.14 -14.36
CA LYS A 58 3.95 10.58 -14.67
C LYS A 58 2.85 10.89 -15.69
N SER A 59 2.50 9.97 -16.59
CA SER A 59 1.39 10.17 -17.53
C SER A 59 0.02 10.26 -16.83
N GLU A 60 -0.15 9.54 -15.73
CA GLU A 60 -1.43 9.43 -15.00
C GLU A 60 -1.56 10.44 -13.87
N GLU A 61 -0.50 11.18 -13.52
CA GLU A 61 -0.48 12.14 -12.42
C GLU A 61 -1.68 13.09 -12.47
N LYS A 62 -2.00 13.62 -13.65
CA LYS A 62 -3.12 14.55 -13.82
C LYS A 62 -4.48 13.88 -13.55
N ASN A 63 -4.69 12.69 -14.11
CA ASN A 63 -5.94 11.95 -13.97
C ASN A 63 -6.17 11.56 -12.50
N VAL A 64 -5.13 11.07 -11.83
CA VAL A 64 -5.19 10.72 -10.40
C VAL A 64 -5.51 11.96 -9.56
N LYS A 65 -4.85 13.11 -9.80
CA LYS A 65 -5.17 14.35 -9.07
C LYS A 65 -6.62 14.76 -9.22
N GLU A 66 -7.11 14.83 -10.46
CA GLU A 66 -8.51 15.22 -10.73
C GLU A 66 -9.51 14.28 -10.04
N GLU A 67 -9.25 12.97 -10.05
CA GLU A 67 -10.11 11.98 -9.40
C GLU A 67 -10.08 12.11 -7.87
N ILE A 68 -8.91 12.21 -7.26
CA ILE A 68 -8.73 12.32 -5.80
C ILE A 68 -9.28 13.65 -5.26
N GLU A 69 -9.11 14.75 -6.00
CA GLU A 69 -9.67 16.06 -5.66
C GLU A 69 -11.20 16.04 -5.74
N SER A 70 -11.79 15.36 -6.74
CA SER A 70 -13.25 15.20 -6.85
C SER A 70 -13.88 14.46 -5.65
N LYS A 71 -13.05 13.67 -4.94
CA LYS A 71 -13.42 12.86 -3.78
C LYS A 71 -13.10 13.52 -2.44
N ASN A 72 -12.51 14.72 -2.46
CA ASN A 72 -12.10 15.46 -1.27
C ASN A 72 -11.18 14.64 -0.34
N ILE A 73 -10.28 13.84 -0.93
CA ILE A 73 -9.26 13.08 -0.21
C ILE A 73 -8.01 13.96 -0.10
N SER A 74 -7.46 14.11 1.11
CA SER A 74 -6.23 14.86 1.30
C SER A 74 -5.02 14.00 0.93
N TYR A 75 -4.10 14.58 0.16
CA TYR A 75 -2.92 13.87 -0.32
C TYR A 75 -1.65 14.72 -0.32
N THR A 76 -0.52 14.05 -0.19
CA THR A 76 0.83 14.57 -0.41
C THR A 76 1.43 13.85 -1.62
N VAL A 77 2.06 14.61 -2.53
CA VAL A 77 2.76 14.05 -3.70
C VAL A 77 4.26 14.08 -3.46
N PHE A 78 4.89 12.95 -3.69
CA PHE A 78 6.34 12.84 -3.74
C PHE A 78 6.77 12.51 -5.16
N ASP A 79 7.35 13.49 -5.85
CA ASP A 79 7.82 13.34 -7.22
C ASP A 79 9.35 13.21 -7.24
N SER A 80 9.84 12.01 -7.58
CA SER A 80 11.28 11.73 -7.75
C SER A 80 11.66 11.55 -9.22
N GLY A 81 10.84 12.07 -10.16
CA GLY A 81 11.14 12.10 -11.58
C GLY A 81 10.26 11.19 -12.44
N ARG A 82 10.77 10.82 -13.62
CA ARG A 82 9.97 10.38 -14.80
C ARG A 82 8.94 9.27 -14.56
N ARG A 83 9.16 8.37 -13.61
CA ARG A 83 8.27 7.23 -13.33
C ARG A 83 8.11 6.94 -11.85
N ASN A 84 8.50 7.85 -10.96
CA ASN A 84 8.54 7.58 -9.52
C ASN A 84 7.79 8.67 -8.77
N ILE A 85 6.48 8.69 -8.98
CA ILE A 85 5.57 9.56 -8.23
C ILE A 85 4.82 8.68 -7.25
N PHE A 86 4.86 9.07 -5.99
CA PHE A 86 4.03 8.46 -4.95
C PHE A 86 3.00 9.47 -4.49
N PHE A 87 1.75 9.03 -4.47
CA PHE A 87 0.70 9.73 -3.77
C PHE A 87 0.52 9.08 -2.40
N VAL A 88 0.57 9.89 -1.35
CA VAL A 88 0.27 9.48 0.02
C VAL A 88 -1.01 10.16 0.44
N PHE A 89 -2.06 9.40 0.68
CA PHE A 89 -3.34 9.89 1.15
C PHE A 89 -3.33 9.87 2.67
N ASP A 90 -3.27 11.06 3.27
CA ASP A 90 -3.05 11.26 4.71
C ASP A 90 -4.36 11.18 5.51
N SER A 91 -5.50 11.44 4.86
CA SER A 91 -6.82 11.39 5.49
C SER A 91 -7.87 10.98 4.46
N ILE A 92 -8.38 9.76 4.60
CA ILE A 92 -9.38 9.18 3.71
C ILE A 92 -10.77 9.37 4.36
N PRO A 93 -11.69 10.12 3.74
CA PRO A 93 -13.06 10.24 4.22
C PRO A 93 -13.72 8.87 4.27
N ARG A 94 -14.52 8.60 5.32
CA ARG A 94 -15.24 7.32 5.48
C ARG A 94 -16.07 6.93 4.26
N THR A 95 -16.65 7.92 3.57
CA THR A 95 -17.44 7.70 2.34
C THR A 95 -16.61 7.17 1.17
N GLU A 96 -15.30 7.42 1.17
CA GLU A 96 -14.38 7.03 0.10
C GLU A 96 -13.54 5.79 0.42
N VAL A 97 -13.67 5.20 1.60
CA VAL A 97 -12.88 4.03 1.99
C VAL A 97 -13.14 2.85 1.05
N SER A 98 -14.40 2.61 0.66
CA SER A 98 -14.75 1.57 -0.33
C SER A 98 -14.09 1.81 -1.69
N TYR A 99 -13.95 3.08 -2.09
CA TYR A 99 -13.23 3.43 -3.30
C TYR A 99 -11.73 3.11 -3.16
N ILE A 100 -11.10 3.49 -2.04
CA ILE A 100 -9.67 3.20 -1.80
C ILE A 100 -9.39 1.70 -1.76
N ILE A 101 -10.28 0.88 -1.17
CA ILE A 101 -10.12 -0.58 -1.15
C ILE A 101 -10.13 -1.15 -2.57
N LYS A 102 -11.10 -0.73 -3.40
CA LYS A 102 -11.19 -1.16 -4.80
C LYS A 102 -9.98 -0.70 -5.61
N TYR A 103 -9.53 0.52 -5.38
CA TYR A 103 -8.37 1.08 -6.05
C TYR A 103 -7.09 0.33 -5.66
N PHE A 104 -6.85 0.13 -4.37
CA PHE A 104 -5.75 -0.68 -3.84
C PHE A 104 -5.69 -2.08 -4.48
N TYR A 105 -6.82 -2.79 -4.51
CA TYR A 105 -6.88 -4.11 -5.11
C TYR A 105 -6.62 -4.06 -6.62
N GLY A 106 -7.25 -3.12 -7.33
CA GLY A 106 -7.11 -2.95 -8.78
C GLY A 106 -5.66 -2.65 -9.21
N VAL A 107 -5.01 -1.67 -8.58
CA VAL A 107 -3.62 -1.32 -8.92
C VAL A 107 -2.65 -2.46 -8.59
N SER A 108 -2.92 -3.23 -7.54
CA SER A 108 -2.08 -4.36 -7.15
C SER A 108 -2.13 -5.52 -8.15
N ILE A 109 -3.29 -5.77 -8.77
CA ILE A 109 -3.40 -6.76 -9.87
C ILE A 109 -2.55 -6.34 -11.07
N GLU A 110 -2.44 -5.03 -11.32
CA GLU A 110 -1.58 -4.49 -12.38
C GLU A 110 -0.09 -4.43 -11.98
N ASN A 111 0.29 -5.02 -10.84
CA ASN A 111 1.61 -4.94 -10.19
C ASN A 111 2.09 -3.51 -9.92
N THR A 112 1.17 -2.57 -9.78
CA THR A 112 1.50 -1.23 -9.34
C THR A 112 1.66 -1.25 -7.83
N PHE A 113 2.74 -0.64 -7.35
CA PHE A 113 3.05 -0.61 -5.93
C PHE A 113 1.97 0.17 -5.16
N ALA A 114 1.41 -0.45 -4.13
CA ALA A 114 0.46 0.18 -3.23
C ALA A 114 0.55 -0.40 -1.81
N ILE A 115 0.34 0.45 -0.80
CA ILE A 115 0.32 0.08 0.62
C ILE A 115 -0.86 0.77 1.30
N ILE A 116 -1.64 0.02 2.06
CA ILE A 116 -2.58 0.56 3.04
C ILE A 116 -1.97 0.47 4.43
N SER A 117 -1.92 1.59 5.15
CA SER A 117 -1.61 1.60 6.58
C SER A 117 -2.89 1.52 7.41
N LEU A 118 -2.90 0.65 8.41
CA LEU A 118 -4.01 0.36 9.30
C LEU A 118 -3.68 0.78 10.74
N GLY A 119 -4.69 1.18 11.50
CA GLY A 119 -4.58 1.55 12.91
C GLY A 119 -3.99 2.94 13.11
N ASN A 120 -2.94 3.02 13.93
CA ASN A 120 -2.24 4.27 14.20
C ASN A 120 -1.50 4.77 12.95
N SER A 121 -1.42 6.10 12.81
CA SER A 121 -0.68 6.74 11.72
C SER A 121 0.81 6.42 11.79
N VAL A 122 1.41 6.18 10.62
CA VAL A 122 2.80 5.77 10.48
C VAL A 122 3.60 6.85 9.76
N GLY A 123 4.90 6.91 10.08
CA GLY A 123 5.83 7.77 9.37
C GLY A 123 6.22 7.15 8.04
N ILE A 124 6.09 7.91 6.95
CA ILE A 124 6.50 7.51 5.61
C ILE A 124 7.67 8.39 5.17
N LYS A 125 8.77 7.77 4.76
CA LYS A 125 9.92 8.45 4.17
C LYS A 125 10.24 7.79 2.83
N LEU A 126 10.65 8.56 1.83
CA LEU A 126 11.17 7.98 0.61
C LEU A 126 12.69 7.82 0.70
N GLU A 127 13.17 6.65 0.30
CA GLU A 127 14.59 6.33 0.28
C GLU A 127 15.01 5.92 -1.14
N GLU A 128 16.14 6.46 -1.60
CA GLU A 128 16.70 6.10 -2.90
C GLU A 128 17.25 4.67 -2.87
N ILE A 129 16.89 3.88 -3.87
CA ILE A 129 17.49 2.58 -4.10
C ILE A 129 18.83 2.77 -4.82
N ASN A 130 19.85 2.07 -4.36
CA ASN A 130 21.14 2.09 -5.04
C ASN A 130 21.00 1.50 -6.44
N GLN A 131 21.18 2.34 -7.46
CA GLN A 131 21.06 1.97 -8.86
C GLN A 131 22.36 2.25 -9.62
N SER A 132 22.62 1.41 -10.63
CA SER A 132 23.72 1.66 -11.56
C SER A 132 23.52 2.99 -12.30
N LYS A 133 24.62 3.63 -12.71
CA LYS A 133 24.56 4.90 -13.48
C LYS A 133 23.72 4.78 -14.76
N LEU A 134 23.75 3.62 -15.41
CA LEU A 134 22.97 3.35 -16.61
C LEU A 134 21.46 3.32 -16.30
N MET A 135 21.07 2.65 -15.21
CA MET A 135 19.67 2.61 -14.76
C MET A 135 19.15 4.00 -14.41
N LYS A 136 19.94 4.80 -13.67
CA LYS A 136 19.57 6.19 -13.36
C LYS A 136 19.37 7.02 -14.62
N CYS A 137 20.21 6.84 -15.65
CA CYS A 137 20.09 7.55 -16.93
C CYS A 137 18.81 7.16 -17.70
N LEU A 138 18.45 5.87 -17.69
CA LEU A 138 17.30 5.35 -18.45
C LEU A 138 15.97 5.58 -17.73
N MET A 139 15.93 5.36 -16.41
CA MET A 139 14.69 5.29 -15.63
C MET A 139 14.52 6.45 -14.64
N GLY A 140 15.55 7.27 -14.45
CA GLY A 140 15.58 8.29 -13.40
C GLY A 140 16.00 7.73 -12.05
N GLU A 141 15.93 8.56 -11.01
CA GLU A 141 16.12 8.13 -9.63
C GLU A 141 14.97 7.22 -9.23
N CYS A 142 15.28 6.09 -8.58
CA CYS A 142 14.28 5.17 -8.07
C CYS A 142 14.27 5.24 -6.55
N VAL A 143 13.10 5.52 -6.02
CA VAL A 143 12.85 5.64 -4.60
C VAL A 143 11.74 4.67 -4.22
N VAL A 144 11.78 4.21 -2.98
CA VAL A 144 10.70 3.42 -2.38
C VAL A 144 10.32 4.00 -1.03
N PRO A 145 9.06 3.84 -0.61
CA PRO A 145 8.65 4.25 0.73
C PRO A 145 9.22 3.29 1.78
N GLN A 146 9.87 3.88 2.76
CA GLN A 146 10.22 3.29 4.03
C GLN A 146 9.16 3.67 5.05
N ILE A 147 8.58 2.65 5.69
CA ILE A 147 7.52 2.82 6.68
C ILE A 147 7.99 2.26 8.00
N GLU A 148 7.93 3.09 9.04
CA GLU A 148 8.23 2.69 10.41
C GLU A 148 6.92 2.46 11.16
N LEU A 149 6.62 1.19 11.48
CA LEU A 149 5.41 0.87 12.24
C LEU A 149 5.55 1.33 13.69
N VAL A 150 4.44 1.84 14.22
CA VAL A 150 4.25 2.15 15.64
C VAL A 150 3.33 1.11 16.30
N PRO A 151 3.27 1.00 17.64
CA PRO A 151 2.34 0.07 18.29
C PRO A 151 0.90 0.27 17.81
N SER A 152 0.19 -0.85 17.60
CA SER A 152 -1.18 -0.87 17.05
C SER A 152 -1.27 -0.23 15.65
N SER A 153 -0.26 -0.48 14.82
CA SER A 153 -0.30 -0.17 13.39
C SER A 153 0.10 -1.39 12.55
N ALA A 154 -0.36 -1.42 11.31
CA ALA A 154 0.04 -2.41 10.33
C ALA A 154 0.10 -1.81 8.93
N CYS A 155 0.83 -2.44 8.02
CA CYS A 155 0.81 -2.16 6.59
C CYS A 155 0.37 -3.41 5.83
N ALA A 156 -0.60 -3.24 4.95
CA ALA A 156 -1.09 -4.25 4.04
C ALA A 156 -0.66 -3.91 2.60
N PHE A 157 -0.18 -4.90 1.87
CA PHE A 157 0.19 -4.80 0.47
C PHE A 157 -0.05 -6.12 -0.25
N ILE A 158 -0.26 -6.05 -1.56
CA ILE A 158 -0.58 -7.22 -2.37
C ILE A 158 0.54 -7.44 -3.39
N GLN A 159 0.95 -8.69 -3.56
CA GLN A 159 2.07 -9.12 -4.39
C GLN A 159 1.61 -10.13 -5.45
N TYR A 160 2.49 -10.39 -6.41
CA TYR A 160 2.34 -11.46 -7.42
C TYR A 160 1.03 -11.33 -8.23
N ASP A 161 0.86 -10.22 -8.96
CA ASP A 161 -0.30 -10.00 -9.84
C ASP A 161 -1.65 -10.07 -9.12
N GLY A 162 -1.69 -9.73 -7.82
CA GLY A 162 -2.91 -9.85 -7.04
C GLY A 162 -3.14 -11.21 -6.39
N ALA A 163 -2.13 -12.07 -6.29
CA ALA A 163 -2.28 -13.42 -5.74
C ALA A 163 -2.07 -13.51 -4.21
N LEU A 164 -1.24 -12.64 -3.62
CA LEU A 164 -0.85 -12.75 -2.22
C LEU A 164 -1.08 -11.43 -1.48
N LEU A 165 -1.85 -11.45 -0.40
CA LEU A 165 -1.98 -10.33 0.53
C LEU A 165 -1.04 -10.54 1.72
N THR A 166 -0.18 -9.56 1.95
CA THR A 166 0.78 -9.55 3.06
C THR A 166 0.47 -8.41 4.01
N ILE A 167 0.46 -8.69 5.32
CA ILE A 167 0.27 -7.71 6.40
C ILE A 167 1.47 -7.76 7.32
N ALA A 168 2.24 -6.67 7.36
CA ALA A 168 3.27 -6.43 8.35
C ALA A 168 2.65 -5.67 9.53
N SER A 169 2.70 -6.25 10.73
CA SER A 169 2.03 -5.74 11.93
C SER A 169 3.02 -5.39 13.03
N ASN A 170 2.71 -4.34 13.79
CA ASN A 170 3.31 -4.05 15.09
C ASN A 170 2.21 -4.05 16.16
N ASN A 171 1.99 -5.21 16.77
CA ASN A 171 0.96 -5.45 17.78
C ASN A 171 -0.46 -5.00 17.34
N PHE A 172 -0.73 -5.04 16.04
CA PHE A 172 -2.06 -4.76 15.49
C PHE A 172 -2.83 -6.08 15.34
N ASP A 173 -4.01 -6.15 15.94
CA ASP A 173 -4.88 -7.32 15.86
C ASP A 173 -5.66 -7.32 14.53
N ILE A 174 -5.21 -8.14 13.59
CA ILE A 174 -5.84 -8.27 12.26
C ILE A 174 -7.22 -8.94 12.32
N TYR A 175 -7.52 -9.66 13.41
CA TYR A 175 -8.80 -10.36 13.60
C TYR A 175 -9.81 -9.56 14.44
N ALA A 176 -9.38 -8.47 15.08
CA ALA A 176 -10.29 -7.57 15.77
C ALA A 176 -11.26 -6.92 14.77
N THR A 177 -12.54 -7.24 14.90
CA THR A 177 -13.65 -6.60 14.17
C THR A 177 -14.28 -5.48 14.98
#